data_AF-A0A0Q8RQE8-F1
#
_entry.id   AF-A0A0Q8RQE8-F1
#
_cell.length_a   1.000
_cell.length_b   1.000
_cell.length_c   1.000
_cell.angle_alpha   90.00
_cell.angle_beta   90.00
_cell.angle_gamma   90.00
#
_symmetry.space_group_name_H-M   'P 1'
#
loop_
_entity.id
_entity.type
_entity.pdbx_description
1 polymer ?
#
loop_
_entity_poly.entity_id
_entity_poly.type
_entity_poly.pdbx_seq_one_letter_code
_entity_poly.pdbx_strand_id
1 'polypeptide(L)' 'MFHQASTLADGRILVTGGAGSLSAAPLASTEIYDPSTGIFMPMAPMLVAKREHAGLVLTC' A
#
# COMPACT_ATOMS: atom_id res chain seq x y z
N MET A 1 9.28 -3.61 -9.82
CA MET A 1 9.00 -2.96 -8.52
C MET A 1 7.52 -2.66 -8.52
N PHE A 2 6.74 -3.49 -7.83
CA PHE A 2 5.28 -3.40 -7.86
C PHE A 2 4.82 -3.10 -6.45
N HIS A 3 3.99 -2.08 -6.27
CA HIS A 3 3.33 -1.72 -5.02
C HIS A 3 2.00 -1.09 -5.42
N GLN A 4 0.97 -1.26 -4.60
CA GLN A 4 -0.35 -0.74 -4.90
C GLN A 4 -0.55 0.58 -4.18
N ALA A 5 -1.16 1.56 -4.86
CA ALA A 5 -1.63 2.80 -4.27
C ALA A 5 -3.12 2.95 -4.55
N SER A 6 -3.91 3.34 -3.55
CA SER A 6 -5.35 3.60 -3.68
C SER A 6 -5.72 4.86 -2.92
N THR A 7 -6.47 5.76 -3.55
CA THR A 7 -6.96 6.98 -2.93
C THR A 7 -8.14 6.69 -2.02
N LEU A 8 -8.09 7.16 -0.78
CA LEU A 8 -9.19 7.14 0.17
C LEU A 8 -10.11 8.35 -0.06
N ALA A 9 -11.36 8.23 0.41
CA ALA A 9 -12.37 9.29 0.34
C ALA A 9 -11.96 10.59 1.04
N ASP A 10 -10.97 10.53 1.94
CA ASP A 10 -10.40 11.67 2.65
C ASP A 10 -9.20 12.33 1.93
N GLY A 11 -8.85 11.85 0.72
CA GLY A 11 -7.73 12.37 -0.08
C GLY A 11 -6.37 11.77 0.25
N ARG A 12 -6.27 10.87 1.24
CA ARG A 12 -5.02 10.13 1.54
C ARG A 12 -4.83 8.97 0.58
N ILE A 13 -3.60 8.46 0.46
CA ILE A 13 -3.26 7.34 -0.42
C ILE A 13 -2.83 6.15 0.42
N LEU A 14 -3.59 5.07 0.36
CA LEU A 14 -3.19 3.79 0.94
C LEU A 14 -2.21 3.07 0.00
N VAL A 15 -1.00 2.85 0.48
CA VAL A 15 0.05 2.10 -0.19
C VAL A 15 0.16 0.72 0.44
N THR A 16 0.09 -0.35 -0.35
CA THR A 16 0.16 -1.71 0.17
C THR A 16 1.05 -2.64 -0.63
N GLY A 17 1.68 -3.55 0.10
CA GLY A 17 2.42 -4.68 -0.45
C GLY A 17 3.69 -4.30 -1.19
N GLY A 18 4.10 -5.21 -2.07
CA GLY A 18 5.21 -5.00 -3.01
C GLY A 18 6.48 -5.77 -2.69
N ALA A 19 7.60 -5.43 -3.33
CA ALA A 19 8.87 -6.12 -3.10
C ALA A 19 10.07 -5.19 -3.39
N GLY A 20 11.07 -5.22 -2.52
CA GLY A 20 12.30 -4.43 -2.69
C GLY A 20 13.15 -4.83 -3.90
N SER A 21 12.92 -6.00 -4.48
CA SER A 21 13.54 -6.50 -5.72
C SER A 21 12.67 -7.58 -6.36
N LEU A 22 12.89 -7.88 -7.64
CA LEU A 22 12.20 -8.96 -8.36
C LEU A 22 12.46 -10.35 -7.77
N SER A 23 13.52 -10.54 -6.98
CA SER A 23 13.76 -11.79 -6.24
C SER A 23 13.43 -11.68 -4.75
N ALA A 24 12.99 -10.50 -4.27
CA ALA A 24 12.66 -10.32 -2.85
C ALA A 24 11.30 -10.94 -2.51
N ALA A 25 11.16 -11.35 -1.25
CA ALA A 25 9.88 -11.77 -0.70
C ALA A 25 8.87 -10.60 -0.78
N PRO A 26 7.57 -10.90 -0.99
CA PRO A 26 6.53 -9.89 -0.91
C PRO A 26 6.53 -9.25 0.49
N LEU A 27 6.38 -7.93 0.51
CA LEU A 27 6.18 -7.13 1.70
C LEU A 27 4.71 -7.27 2.12
N ALA A 28 4.48 -7.45 3.40
CA ALA A 28 3.16 -7.32 4.01
C ALA A 28 2.92 -5.90 4.56
N SER A 29 3.79 -4.93 4.23
CA SER A 29 3.63 -3.57 4.73
C SER A 29 2.40 -2.89 4.12
N THR A 30 1.74 -2.11 4.95
CA THR A 30 0.64 -1.23 4.57
C THR A 30 0.98 0.12 5.17
N GLU A 31 0.94 1.17 4.36
CA GLU A 31 1.29 2.53 4.74
C GLU A 31 0.24 3.47 4.16
N ILE A 32 -0.17 4.50 4.91
CA ILE A 32 -0.97 5.59 4.35
C ILE A 32 -0.05 6.78 4.12
N TYR A 33 -0.05 7.28 2.89
CA TYR A 33 0.53 8.54 2.51
C TYR A 33 -0.49 9.65 2.63
N ASP A 34 -0.18 10.66 3.44
CA ASP A 34 -0.94 11.90 3.53
C ASP A 34 -0.29 12.96 2.62
N PRO A 35 -0.91 13.33 1.48
CA PRO A 35 -0.36 14.34 0.58
C PRO A 35 -0.36 15.76 1.16
N SER A 36 -1.16 16.04 2.20
CA SER A 36 -1.21 17.36 2.83
C SER A 36 0.01 17.64 3.71
N THR A 37 0.59 16.60 4.30
CA THR A 37 1.79 16.68 5.13
C THR A 37 3.02 16.05 4.48
N GLY A 38 2.84 15.27 3.42
CA GLY A 38 3.91 14.51 2.76
C GLY A 38 4.45 13.35 3.60
N ILE A 39 3.67 12.85 4.57
CA ILE A 39 4.12 11.86 5.55
C ILE A 39 3.53 10.49 5.23
N PHE A 40 4.36 9.45 5.39
CA PHE A 40 3.93 8.06 5.40
C PHE A 40 3.67 7.61 6.84
N MET A 41 2.48 7.08 7.08
CA MET A 41 2.07 6.51 8.36
C MET A 41 1.96 4.99 8.24
N PRO A 42 2.74 4.21 9.00
CA PRO A 42 2.64 2.75 8.96
C PRO A 42 1.29 2.29 9.51
N MET A 43 0.67 1.33 8.83
CA MET A 43 -0.57 0.67 9.23
C MET A 43 -0.32 -0.78 9.63
N ALA A 44 -1.39 -1.44 10.07
CA ALA A 44 -1.40 -2.87 10.32
C ALA A 44 -0.95 -3.65 9.05
N PRO A 45 -0.06 -4.64 9.19
CA PRO A 45 0.43 -5.41 8.06
C PRO A 45 -0.67 -6.28 7.46
N MET A 46 -0.54 -6.59 6.17
CA MET A 46 -1.44 -7.53 5.48
C MET A 46 -1.31 -8.93 6.08
N LEU A 47 -2.44 -9.59 6.28
CA LEU A 47 -2.48 -10.99 6.73
C LEU A 47 -1.80 -11.95 5.73
N VAL A 48 -1.77 -11.55 4.45
CA VAL A 48 -1.09 -12.26 3.37
C VAL A 48 -0.26 -11.26 2.57
N ALA A 49 1.05 -11.44 2.57
CA ALA A 49 1.97 -10.64 1.76
C ALA A 49 1.69 -10.88 0.27
N LYS A 50 1.45 -9.82 -0.51
CA LYS A 50 1.16 -9.92 -1.95
C LYS A 50 2.16 -9.10 -2.76
N ARG A 51 2.69 -9.73 -3.81
CA ARG A 51 3.62 -9.10 -4.77
C ARG A 51 2.90 -8.44 -5.96
N GLU A 52 1.69 -8.91 -6.31
CA GLU A 52 0.95 -8.47 -7.50
C GLU A 52 -0.57 -8.33 -7.26
N HIS A 53 -1.18 -7.47 -8.09
CA HIS A 53 -2.59 -7.03 -8.21
C HIS A 53 -3.64 -7.73 -7.32
N ALA A 54 -4.05 -7.06 -6.25
CA ALA A 54 -5.41 -7.15 -5.74
C ALA A 54 -5.90 -5.70 -5.50
N GLY A 55 -6.27 -5.01 -6.58
CA GLY A 55 -6.86 -3.67 -6.55
C GLY A 55 -8.24 -3.71 -5.94
N LEU A 56 -8.34 -3.58 -4.63
CA LEU A 56 -9.61 -3.27 -3.99
C LEU A 56 -9.62 -1.77 -3.69
N VAL A 57 -10.10 -1.00 -4.67
CA VAL A 57 -10.54 0.37 -4.41
C VAL A 57 -11.78 0.27 -3.52
N LEU A 58 -11.67 0.76 -2.29
CA LEU A 58 -12.84 0.99 -1.44
C LEU A 58 -13.51 2.27 -1.96
N THR A 59 -14.43 2.12 -2.92
CA THR A 59 -15.40 3.17 -3.22
C THR A 59 -16.55 3.08 -2.22
N CYS A 60 -16.98 4.25 -1.75
CA CYS A 60 -18.05 4.48 -0.78
C CYS A 60 -19.34 3.70 -1.06
#